data_AF-A0A2W4W4M3-F1
#
_entry.id   AF-A0A2W4W4M3-F1
#
_cell.length_a   1.000
_cell.length_b   1.000
_cell.length_c   1.000
_cell.angle_alpha   90.00
_cell.angle_beta   90.00
_cell.angle_gamma   90.00
#
_symmetry.space_group_name_H-M   'P 1'
#
loop_
_entity.id
_entity.type
_entity.pdbx_description
1 polymer ?
#
loop_
_entity_poly.entity_id
_entity_poly.type
_entity_poly.pdbx_seq_one_letter_code
_entity_poly.pdbx_strand_id
1 'polypeptide(L)'
;MNKKQQASTQALAFASYFQLNIHLIAYIAVFWRLIINQRGGYYSIGTIAFVGMSVISLPFFLVTILLIKRLLKLSSTWRVWAYFFNFIVFVWSVFIIQVAYFM
;
A
#
# COMPACT_ATOMS: atom_id res chain seq x y z
N MET A 1 22.51 -15.89 -11.78
CA MET A 1 21.14 -16.13 -11.25
C MET A 1 20.45 -17.12 -12.18
N ASN A 2 19.80 -18.16 -11.66
CA ASN A 2 19.11 -19.15 -12.52
C ASN A 2 17.87 -18.51 -13.18
N LYS A 3 17.50 -18.89 -14.41
CA LYS A 3 16.35 -18.33 -15.17
C LYS A 3 15.06 -18.32 -14.35
N LYS A 4 14.80 -19.38 -13.55
CA LYS A 4 13.63 -19.47 -12.63
C LYS A 4 13.65 -18.39 -11.53
N GLN A 5 14.83 -18.06 -11.02
CA GLN A 5 14.99 -17.05 -9.98
C GLN A 5 14.83 -15.63 -10.54
N GLN A 6 15.19 -15.42 -11.81
CA GLN A 6 14.98 -14.17 -12.54
C GLN A 6 13.50 -13.91 -12.83
N ALA A 7 12.77 -14.92 -13.30
CA ALA A 7 11.33 -14.84 -13.51
C ALA A 7 10.57 -14.52 -12.21
N SER A 8 10.89 -15.20 -11.10
CA SER A 8 10.23 -14.92 -9.80
C SER A 8 10.56 -13.53 -9.23
N THR A 9 11.79 -13.02 -9.43
CA THR A 9 12.13 -11.63 -9.08
C THR A 9 11.29 -10.65 -9.90
N GLN A 10 11.17 -10.86 -11.21
CA GLN A 10 10.39 -9.99 -12.09
C GLN A 10 8.90 -9.99 -11.71
N ALA A 11 8.33 -11.17 -11.43
CA ALA A 11 6.95 -11.31 -10.99
C ALA A 11 6.70 -10.60 -9.65
N LEU A 12 7.61 -10.73 -8.67
CA LEU A 12 7.50 -10.03 -7.40
C LEU A 12 7.65 -8.52 -7.57
N ALA A 13 8.56 -8.06 -8.42
CA ALA A 13 8.70 -6.63 -8.73
C ALA A 13 7.40 -6.08 -9.32
N PHE A 14 6.83 -6.77 -10.32
CA PHE A 14 5.56 -6.39 -10.92
C PHE A 14 4.43 -6.33 -9.87
N ALA A 15 4.30 -7.36 -9.02
CA ALA A 15 3.30 -7.39 -7.96
C ALA A 15 3.47 -6.21 -6.99
N SER A 16 4.70 -5.92 -6.54
CA SER A 16 4.97 -4.80 -5.63
C SER A 16 4.70 -3.44 -6.27
N TYR A 17 5.05 -3.24 -7.55
CA TYR A 17 4.72 -2.00 -8.26
C TYR A 17 3.20 -1.85 -8.44
N PHE A 18 2.52 -2.91 -8.83
CA PHE A 18 1.07 -2.91 -8.99
C PHE A 18 0.36 -2.61 -7.67
N GLN A 19 0.82 -3.23 -6.58
CA GLN A 19 0.31 -2.98 -5.23
C GLN A 19 0.54 -1.54 -4.77
N LEU A 20 1.71 -0.97 -5.07
CA LEU A 20 2.03 0.42 -4.78
C LEU A 20 1.05 1.38 -5.48
N ASN A 21 0.71 1.10 -6.75
CA ASN A 21 -0.25 1.89 -7.52
C ASN A 21 -1.66 1.79 -6.94
N ILE A 22 -2.13 0.57 -6.62
CA ILE A 22 -3.44 0.38 -5.96
C ILE A 22 -3.51 1.15 -4.65
N HIS A 23 -2.47 1.03 -3.82
CA HIS A 23 -2.44 1.69 -2.52
C HIS A 23 -2.42 3.22 -2.66
N LEU A 24 -1.68 3.75 -3.64
CA LEU A 24 -1.67 5.18 -3.95
C LEU A 24 -3.04 5.68 -4.41
N ILE A 25 -3.70 4.95 -5.32
CA ILE A 25 -5.05 5.29 -5.80
C ILE A 25 -6.05 5.28 -4.63
N ALA A 26 -5.99 4.25 -3.78
CA ALA A 26 -6.82 4.16 -2.58
C ALA A 26 -6.59 5.37 -1.66
N TYR A 27 -5.34 5.70 -1.39
CA TYR A 27 -4.99 6.84 -0.54
C TYR A 27 -5.49 8.19 -1.11
N ILE A 28 -5.36 8.41 -2.42
CA ILE A 28 -5.87 9.61 -3.09
C ILE A 28 -7.41 9.66 -3.02
N ALA A 29 -8.10 8.54 -3.24
CA ALA A 29 -9.55 8.47 -3.16
C ALA A 29 -10.07 8.81 -1.75
N VAL A 30 -9.39 8.31 -0.72
CA VAL A 30 -9.71 8.63 0.69
C VAL A 30 -9.48 10.12 0.98
N PHE A 31 -8.35 10.67 0.55
CA PHE A 31 -8.07 12.12 0.69
C PHE A 31 -9.16 12.96 0.04
N TRP A 32 -9.51 12.65 -1.21
CA TRP A 32 -10.57 13.36 -1.94
C TRP A 32 -11.91 13.30 -1.21
N ARG A 33 -12.30 12.12 -0.72
CA ARG A 33 -13.58 11.93 -0.04
C ARG A 33 -13.64 12.65 1.31
N LEU A 34 -12.65 12.43 2.18
CA LEU A 34 -12.70 12.90 3.57
C LEU A 34 -12.29 14.37 3.73
N ILE A 35 -11.40 14.87 2.87
CA ILE A 35 -10.91 16.26 2.99
C ILE A 35 -11.64 17.18 2.02
N ILE A 36 -11.71 16.83 0.73
CA ILE A 36 -12.28 17.72 -0.29
C ILE A 36 -13.82 17.70 -0.23
N ASN A 37 -14.45 16.52 -0.36
CA ASN A 37 -15.91 16.43 -0.45
C ASN A 37 -16.61 16.70 0.88
N GLN A 38 -16.09 16.19 1.99
CA GLN A 38 -16.67 16.40 3.33
C GLN A 38 -16.26 17.75 3.97
N ARG A 39 -15.53 18.61 3.25
CA ARG A 39 -14.99 19.89 3.75
C ARG A 39 -14.25 19.72 5.08
N GLY A 40 -13.28 18.79 5.11
CA GLY A 40 -12.57 18.41 6.31
C GLY A 40 -11.85 19.60 6.97
N GLY A 41 -12.40 20.11 8.07
CA GLY A 41 -11.73 21.08 8.94
C GLY A 41 -10.80 20.39 9.95
N TYR A 42 -9.96 21.15 10.67
CA TYR A 42 -8.97 20.62 11.63
C TYR A 42 -9.56 19.69 12.71
N TYR A 43 -10.84 19.83 13.04
CA TYR A 43 -11.55 19.03 14.04
C TYR A 43 -12.64 18.11 13.46
N SER A 44 -12.69 17.96 12.13
CA SER A 44 -13.67 17.07 11.52
C SER A 44 -13.27 15.60 11.70
N ILE A 45 -14.25 14.73 11.91
CA ILE A 45 -14.04 13.28 12.02
C ILE A 45 -13.33 12.73 10.79
N GLY A 46 -13.67 13.25 9.59
CA GLY A 46 -13.01 12.88 8.33
C GLY A 46 -11.52 13.21 8.32
N THR A 47 -11.11 14.37 8.84
CA THR A 47 -9.69 14.75 8.96
C THR A 47 -8.95 13.85 9.93
N ILE A 48 -9.52 13.57 11.10
CA ILE A 48 -8.90 12.68 12.10
C ILE A 48 -8.73 11.27 11.53
N ALA A 49 -9.77 10.74 10.87
CA ALA A 49 -9.73 9.44 10.22
C ALA A 49 -8.66 9.40 9.11
N PHE A 50 -8.57 10.44 8.28
CA PHE A 50 -7.55 10.56 7.24
C PHE A 50 -6.14 10.53 7.84
N VAL A 51 -5.87 11.36 8.87
CA VAL A 51 -4.56 11.40 9.54
C VAL A 51 -4.20 10.03 10.12
N GLY A 52 -5.14 9.36 10.81
CA GLY A 52 -4.92 8.02 11.33
C GLY A 52 -4.58 7.01 10.24
N MET A 53 -5.29 7.06 9.11
CA MET A 53 -5.00 6.21 7.94
C MET A 53 -3.64 6.54 7.30
N SER A 54 -3.23 7.81 7.26
CA SER A 54 -1.91 8.21 6.76
C SER A 54 -0.76 7.66 7.62
N VAL A 55 -0.90 7.68 8.94
CA VAL A 55 0.12 7.16 9.87
C VAL A 55 0.41 5.69 9.61
N ILE A 56 -0.59 4.89 9.26
CA ILE A 56 -0.42 3.46 8.95
C ILE A 56 0.04 3.24 7.49
N SER A 57 -0.47 4.04 6.56
CA SER A 57 -0.19 3.87 5.12
C SER A 57 1.25 4.26 4.76
N LEU A 58 1.83 5.27 5.42
CA LEU A 58 3.22 5.71 5.18
C LEU A 58 4.26 4.59 5.41
N PRO A 59 4.25 3.85 6.53
CA PRO A 59 5.06 2.65 6.71
C PRO A 59 4.90 1.63 5.58
N PHE A 60 3.67 1.39 5.10
CA PHE A 60 3.45 0.44 4.01
C PHE A 60 4.08 0.92 2.69
N PHE A 61 3.96 2.21 2.35
CA PHE A 61 4.68 2.78 1.20
C PHE A 61 6.19 2.60 1.34
N LEU A 62 6.74 2.92 2.51
CA LEU A 62 8.18 2.81 2.76
C LEU A 62 8.67 1.38 2.62
N VAL A 63 7.99 0.41 3.24
CA VAL A 63 8.37 -1.00 3.18
C VAL A 63 8.24 -1.54 1.75
N THR A 64 7.19 -1.17 1.01
CA THR A 64 7.01 -1.57 -0.40
C THR A 64 8.16 -1.05 -1.27
N ILE A 65 8.55 0.22 -1.10
CA ILE A 65 9.68 0.82 -1.83
C ILE A 65 11.01 0.13 -1.46
N LEU A 66 11.22 -0.17 -0.18
CA LEU A 66 12.43 -0.88 0.28
C LEU A 66 12.50 -2.30 -0.27
N LEU A 67 11.37 -3.01 -0.35
CA LEU A 67 11.26 -4.33 -0.97
C LEU A 67 11.63 -4.28 -2.46
N ILE A 68 11.13 -3.29 -3.19
CA ILE A 68 11.48 -3.05 -4.61
C ILE A 68 12.97 -2.78 -4.77
N LYS A 69 13.55 -1.92 -3.93
CA LYS A 69 14.99 -1.60 -4.00
C LYS A 69 15.90 -2.78 -3.67
N ARG A 70 15.46 -3.70 -2.80
CA ARG A 70 16.27 -4.84 -2.32
C ARG A 70 15.91 -6.18 -2.99
N LEU A 71 15.07 -6.15 -4.02
CA LEU A 71 14.40 -7.33 -4.56
C LEU A 71 15.35 -8.41 -5.10
N LEU A 72 16.50 -7.99 -5.67
CA LEU A 72 17.54 -8.89 -6.19
C LEU A 72 18.31 -9.62 -5.06
N LYS A 73 18.31 -9.09 -3.84
CA LYS A 73 19.02 -9.64 -2.68
C LYS A 73 18.14 -10.51 -1.79
N LEU A 74 16.85 -10.67 -2.12
CA LEU A 74 15.91 -11.46 -1.32
C LEU A 74 16.08 -12.97 -1.58
N SER A 75 16.30 -13.72 -0.50
CA SER A 75 16.22 -15.19 -0.48
C SER A 75 14.81 -15.68 -0.82
N SER A 76 14.65 -16.97 -1.11
CA SER A 76 13.35 -17.58 -1.41
C SER A 76 12.31 -17.37 -0.31
N THR A 77 12.67 -17.60 0.95
CA THR A 77 11.78 -17.39 2.12
C THR A 77 11.33 -15.94 2.22
N TRP A 78 12.26 -15.00 2.04
CA TRP A 78 11.95 -13.56 2.09
C TRP A 78 11.05 -13.11 0.94
N ARG A 79 11.07 -13.78 -0.22
CA ARG A 79 10.13 -13.50 -1.33
C ARG A 79 8.70 -13.91 -0.97
N VAL A 80 8.51 -15.03 -0.26
CA VAL A 80 7.18 -15.46 0.24
C VAL A 80 6.62 -14.41 1.20
N TRP A 81 7.44 -13.93 2.14
CA TRP A 81 7.05 -12.84 3.04
C TRP A 81 6.72 -11.55 2.31
N ALA A 82 7.42 -11.22 1.21
CA ALA A 82 7.10 -10.06 0.40
C ALA A 82 5.73 -10.18 -0.31
N TYR A 83 5.35 -11.38 -0.77
CA TYR A 83 4.00 -11.62 -1.29
C TYR A 83 2.94 -11.48 -0.20
N PHE A 84 3.18 -12.07 0.97
CA PHE A 84 2.27 -11.94 2.11
C PHE A 84 2.09 -10.48 2.54
N PHE A 85 3.19 -9.71 2.56
CA PHE A 85 3.16 -8.27 2.81
C PHE A 85 2.33 -7.53 1.77
N ASN A 86 2.53 -7.77 0.46
CA ASN A 86 1.71 -7.15 -0.59
C ASN A 86 0.21 -7.45 -0.41
N PHE A 87 -0.14 -8.67 0.03
CA PHE A 87 -1.52 -9.03 0.34
C PHE A 87 -2.08 -8.25 1.53
N ILE A 88 -1.30 -8.05 2.60
CA ILE A 88 -1.71 -7.19 3.72
C ILE A 88 -1.96 -5.75 3.26
N VAL A 89 -1.06 -5.18 2.45
CA VAL A 89 -1.23 -3.83 1.91
C VAL A 89 -2.48 -3.76 1.02
N PHE A 90 -2.80 -4.82 0.29
CA PHE A 90 -4.03 -4.90 -0.50
C PHE A 90 -5.27 -4.85 0.37
N VAL A 91 -5.35 -5.71 1.39
CA VAL A 91 -6.48 -5.73 2.35
C VAL A 91 -6.62 -4.37 3.02
N TRP A 92 -5.52 -3.76 3.44
CA TRP A 92 -5.53 -2.41 4.01
C TRP A 92 -6.03 -1.35 3.02
N SER A 93 -5.60 -1.40 1.75
CA SER A 93 -6.06 -0.49 0.70
C SER A 93 -7.57 -0.58 0.47
N VAL A 94 -8.13 -1.80 0.47
CA VAL A 94 -9.58 -2.01 0.36
C VAL A 94 -10.30 -1.49 1.60
N PHE A 95 -9.75 -1.76 2.78
CA PHE A 95 -10.31 -1.30 4.06
C PHE A 95 -10.39 0.23 4.14
N ILE A 96 -9.33 0.97 3.78
CA ILE A 96 -9.35 2.44 3.86
C ILE A 96 -10.39 3.05 2.90
N ILE A 97 -10.60 2.45 1.72
CA ILE A 97 -11.66 2.87 0.80
C ILE A 97 -13.02 2.62 1.46
N GLN A 98 -13.26 1.44 2.03
CA GLN A 98 -14.53 1.16 2.70
C GLN A 98 -14.79 2.17 3.82
N VAL A 99 -13.83 2.38 4.72
CA VAL A 99 -13.96 3.34 5.83
C VAL A 99 -14.30 4.73 5.29
N ALA A 100 -13.63 5.21 4.24
CA ALA A 100 -13.87 6.55 3.71
C ALA A 100 -15.23 6.74 3.03
N TYR A 101 -15.80 5.69 2.44
CA TYR A 101 -17.07 5.78 1.71
C TYR A 101 -18.30 5.45 2.57
N PHE A 102 -18.13 4.68 3.65
CA PHE A 102 -19.23 4.26 4.54
C PHE A 102 -19.25 4.98 5.90
N MET A 103 -18.26 5.85 6.19
CA MET A 103 -18.36 6.89 7.22
C MET A 103 -19.03 8.15 6.67
#